data_AF-A0A3B1B684-F1
#
_entry.id   AF-A0A3B1B684-F1
#
_cell.length_a   1.000
_cell.length_b   1.000
_cell.length_c   1.000
_cell.angle_alpha   90.00
_cell.angle_beta   90.00
_cell.angle_gamma   90.00
#
_symmetry.space_group_name_H-M   'P 1'
#
loop_
_entity.id
_entity.type
_entity.pdbx_description
1 polymer ?
#
loop_
_entity_poly.entity_id
_entity_poly.type
_entity_poly.pdbx_seq_one_letter_code
_entity_poly.pdbx_strand_id
1 'polypeptide(L)' 'MVNFMLNIHIDNSELEQNIKQTYGEDTGSIAKAFFEFIQQQKIKQDIGVSIEQLDAEKGIPLDDVMKDARARYE' A
#
# COMPACT_ATOMS: atom_id res chain seq x y z
N MET A 1 -20.83 5.32 6.86
CA MET A 1 -20.27 4.95 5.54
C MET A 1 -19.38 6.08 5.09
N VAL A 2 -18.06 5.86 4.98
CA VAL A 2 -17.15 6.87 4.43
C VAL A 2 -17.20 6.74 2.91
N ASN A 3 -17.76 7.73 2.23
CA ASN A 3 -17.79 7.77 0.77
C ASN A 3 -16.45 8.35 0.30
N PHE A 4 -15.51 7.48 -0.07
CA PHE A 4 -14.19 7.88 -0.56
C PHE A 4 -14.32 8.31 -2.03
N MET A 5 -14.88 9.50 -2.26
CA MET A 5 -14.85 10.13 -3.59
C MET A 5 -13.45 10.69 -3.82
N LEU A 6 -12.59 9.89 -4.46
CA LEU A 6 -11.28 10.33 -4.93
C LEU A 6 -11.48 11.34 -6.08
N ASN A 7 -11.29 12.62 -5.80
CA ASN A 7 -11.21 13.64 -6.84
C ASN A 7 -9.79 13.60 -7.43
N ILE A 8 -9.54 12.64 -8.33
CA ILE A 8 -8.23 12.48 -8.99
C ILE A 8 -8.17 13.51 -10.12
N HIS A 9 -7.41 14.58 -9.90
CA HIS A 9 -7.03 15.49 -10.98
C HIS A 9 -5.81 14.91 -11.69
N ILE A 10 -5.94 14.64 -12.99
CA ILE A 10 -4.86 14.09 -13.83
C ILE A 10 -4.40 15.23 -14.73
N ASP A 11 -3.25 15.81 -14.40
CA ASP A 11 -2.70 16.99 -15.10
C ASP A 11 -2.06 16.61 -16.45
N ASN A 12 -2.08 15.32 -16.80
CA ASN A 12 -1.53 14.76 -18.03
C ASN A 12 -2.64 14.13 -18.88
N SER A 13 -2.95 14.79 -20.01
CA SER A 13 -4.03 14.39 -20.93
C SER A 13 -3.80 13.03 -21.60
N GLU A 14 -2.55 12.64 -21.84
CA GLU A 14 -2.22 11.33 -22.41
C GLU A 14 -2.48 10.21 -21.40
N LEU A 15 -2.11 10.44 -20.14
CA LEU A 15 -2.40 9.51 -19.05
C LEU A 15 -3.90 9.38 -18.82
N GLU A 16 -4.64 10.50 -18.87
CA GLU A 16 -6.09 10.50 -18.78
C GLU A 16 -6.75 9.69 -19.90
N GLN A 17 -6.30 9.84 -21.15
CA GLN A 17 -6.80 9.04 -22.27
C GLN A 17 -6.50 7.56 -22.10
N ASN A 18 -5.29 7.19 -21.68
CA ASN A 18 -4.91 5.79 -21.48
C ASN A 18 -5.74 5.13 -20.36
N ILE A 19 -6.01 5.86 -19.28
CA ILE A 19 -6.86 5.38 -18.18
C ILE A 19 -8.30 5.21 -18.67
N LYS A 20 -8.84 6.19 -19.41
CA LYS A 20 -10.19 6.08 -20.00
C LYS A 20 -10.32 4.95 -21.02
N GLN A 21 -9.28 4.66 -21.79
CA GLN A 21 -9.28 3.52 -22.70
C GLN A 21 -9.26 2.17 -21.97
N THR A 22 -8.55 2.10 -20.83
CA THR A 22 -8.38 0.85 -20.08
C THR A 22 -9.57 0.55 -19.17
N TYR A 23 -10.14 1.57 -18.53
CA TYR A 23 -11.18 1.43 -17.49
C TYR A 23 -12.53 2.07 -17.88
N GLY A 24 -12.62 2.70 -19.05
CA GLY A 24 -13.81 3.44 -19.48
C GLY A 24 -14.00 4.75 -18.72
N GLU A 25 -15.24 5.25 -18.71
CA GLU A 25 -15.66 6.40 -17.89
C GLU A 25 -16.12 5.99 -16.47
N ASP A 26 -15.97 4.72 -16.10
CA ASP A 26 -16.34 4.22 -14.78
C ASP A 26 -15.30 4.65 -13.73
N THR A 27 -15.57 5.83 -13.15
CA THR A 27 -14.81 6.39 -12.03
C THR A 27 -14.65 5.44 -10.84
N GLY A 28 -15.58 4.50 -10.62
CA GLY A 28 -15.48 3.48 -9.55
C GLY A 28 -14.37 2.47 -9.82
N SER A 29 -14.27 1.99 -11.06
CA SER A 29 -13.20 1.07 -11.49
C SER A 29 -11.82 1.73 -11.45
N ILE A 30 -11.73 3.01 -11.85
CA ILE A 30 -10.48 3.78 -11.77
C ILE A 30 -10.04 3.96 -10.31
N ALA A 31 -10.96 4.35 -9.42
CA ALA A 31 -10.68 4.51 -8.01
C ALA A 31 -10.21 3.20 -7.35
N LYS A 32 -10.82 2.07 -7.73
CA LYS A 32 -10.43 0.74 -7.25
C LYS A 32 -9.01 0.36 -7.72
N ALA A 33 -8.71 0.51 -9.01
CA ALA A 33 -7.38 0.23 -9.55
C ALA A 33 -6.30 1.12 -8.91
N PHE A 34 -6.61 2.40 -8.67
CA PHE A 34 -5.72 3.31 -7.95
C PHE A 34 -5.48 2.86 -6.50
N PHE A 35 -6.54 2.46 -5.79
CA PHE A 35 -6.42 1.93 -4.43
C PHE A 35 -5.55 0.67 -4.37
N GLU A 36 -5.76 -0.27 -5.30
CA GLU A 36 -4.96 -1.49 -5.43
C GLU A 36 -3.49 -1.17 -5.72
N PHE A 37 -3.21 -0.20 -6.60
CA PHE A 37 -1.85 0.27 -6.86
C PHE A 37 -1.18 0.81 -5.59
N ILE A 38 -1.86 1.68 -4.85
CA ILE A 38 -1.32 2.24 -3.59
C ILE A 38 -1.06 1.13 -2.57
N GLN A 39 -1.95 0.14 -2.45
CA GLN A 39 -1.72 -1.01 -1.57
C GLN A 39 -0.50 -1.83 -1.98
N GLN A 40 -0.33 -2.11 -3.28
CA GLN A 40 0.83 -2.84 -3.78
C GLN A 40 2.14 -2.07 -3.55
N GLN A 41 2.14 -0.75 -3.71
CA GLN A 41 3.33 0.07 -3.42
C GLN A 41 3.69 0.08 -1.94
N LYS A 42 2.70 0.16 -1.04
CA LYS A 42 2.91 0.04 0.40
C LYS A 42 3.52 -1.32 0.75
N ILE A 43 2.98 -2.42 0.22
CA ILE A 43 3.53 -3.76 0.43
C ILE A 43 4.99 -3.83 -0.03
N LYS A 44 5.32 -3.30 -1.21
CA LYS A 44 6.71 -3.26 -1.70
C LYS A 44 7.62 -2.46 -0.77
N GLN A 45 7.15 -1.32 -0.27
CA GLN A 45 7.92 -0.48 0.64
C GLN A 45 8.14 -1.16 1.99
N ASP A 46 7.11 -1.77 2.57
CA ASP A 46 7.19 -2.50 3.84
C ASP A 46 8.12 -3.71 3.76
N ILE A 47 8.07 -4.46 2.64
CA ILE A 47 9.00 -5.56 2.36
C ILE A 47 10.42 -5.02 2.22
N GLY A 48 10.63 -3.91 1.51
CA GLY A 48 11.94 -3.27 1.38
C GLY A 48 12.52 -2.87 2.74
N VAL A 49 11.73 -2.21 3.58
CA VAL A 49 12.12 -1.83 4.95
C VAL A 49 12.47 -3.07 5.79
N SER A 50 11.70 -4.15 5.65
CA SER A 50 11.97 -5.40 6.36
C SER A 50 13.29 -6.04 5.92
N ILE A 51 13.60 -6.02 4.62
CA ILE A 51 14.88 -6.50 4.08
C ILE A 51 16.04 -5.64 4.60
N GLU A 52 15.91 -4.32 4.57
CA GLU A 52 16.95 -3.41 5.10
C GLU A 52 17.19 -3.61 6.61
N GLN A 53 16.14 -3.90 7.38
CA GLN A 53 16.27 -4.21 8.80
C GLN A 53 16.98 -5.55 9.04
N LEU A 54 16.73 -6.55 8.19
CA LEU A 54 17.43 -7.84 8.24
C LEU A 54 18.90 -7.68 7.85
N ASP A 55 19.19 -6.95 6.76
CA ASP A 55 20.56 -6.68 6.27
C ASP A 55 21.38 -5.85 7.28
N ALA A 56 20.72 -4.96 8.03
CA ALA A 56 21.35 -4.16 9.07
C ALA A 56 21.52 -4.90 10.42
N GLU A 57 21.29 -6.22 10.49
CA GLU A 57 21.27 -7.04 11.72
C GLU A 57 20.34 -6.46 12.81
N LYS A 58 19.33 -5.67 12.43
CA LYS A 58 18.32 -5.10 13.35
C LYS A 58 17.18 -6.07 13.63
N GLY A 59 17.31 -7.33 13.20
CA GLY A 59 16.41 -8.40 13.56
C GLY A 59 16.45 -8.65 15.06
N ILE A 60 15.29 -8.58 15.71
CA ILE A 60 15.16 -8.90 17.13
C ILE A 60 15.10 -10.43 17.28
N PRO A 61 15.84 -11.04 18.22
CA PRO A 61 15.75 -12.48 18.47
C PRO A 61 14.32 -12.91 18.76
N LEU A 62 13.91 -14.06 18.21
CA LEU A 62 12.54 -14.58 18.34
C LEU A 62 12.12 -14.75 19.80
N ASP A 63 13.05 -15.13 20.67
CA ASP A 63 12.81 -15.31 22.10
C ASP A 63 12.42 -13.98 22.79
N ASP A 64 13.03 -12.86 22.38
CA ASP A 64 12.72 -11.53 22.91
C ASP A 64 11.34 -11.05 22.42
N VAL A 65 11.04 -11.29 21.14
CA VAL A 65 9.72 -10.98 20.56
C VAL A 65 8.60 -11.75 21.28
N MET A 66 8.82 -13.03 21.55
CA MET A 66 7.84 -13.88 22.23
C MET A 66 7.63 -13.47 23.69
N LYS A 67 8.69 -13.04 24.37
CA LYS A 67 8.62 -12.55 25.76
C LYS A 67 7.82 -11.24 25.85
N ASP A 68 8.10 -10.28 24.97
CA ASP A 68 7.38 -9.01 24.91
C ASP A 68 5.92 -9.18 24.49
N ALA A 69 5.65 -10.10 23.57
CA ALA A 69 4.29 -10.43 23.16
C ALA A 69 3.48 -11.02 24.32
N ARG A 70 4.05 -11.95 25.09
CA ARG A 70 3.39 -12.54 26.27
C ARG A 70 3.05 -11.48 27.33
N ALA A 71 4.00 -10.58 27.61
CA ALA A 71 3.83 -9.52 28.60
C ALA A 71 2.73 -8.49 28.26
N ARG A 72 2.25 -8.44 27.01
CA ARG A 72 1.11 -7.59 26.62
C ARG A 72 -0.26 -8.21 26.89
N TYR A 73 -0.34 -9.52 27.13
CA TYR A 73 -1.59 -10.26 27.32
C TYR A 73 -1.73 -10.89 28.72
N GLU A 74 -0.73 -10.71 29.57
CA GLU A 74 -0.75 -11.01 31.01
C GLU A 74 -0.93 -9.71 31.82
#